data_AF-A0A928P6Q9-F1
#
_entry.id   AF-A0A928P6Q9-F1
#
_cell.length_a   1.000
_cell.length_b   1.000
_cell.length_c   1.000
_cell.angle_alpha   90.00
_cell.angle_beta   90.00
_cell.angle_gamma   90.00
#
_symmetry.space_group_name_H-M   'P 1'
#
loop_
_entity.id
_entity.type
_entity.pdbx_description
1 polymer ?
#
loop_
_entity_poly.entity_id
_entity_poly.type
_entity_poly.pdbx_seq_one_letter_code
_entity_poly.pdbx_strand_id
1 'polypeptide(L)'
;MKKALSILICTLILMTTICVVASAENASGNTYNFETKDAHYTVTFEGNNLSAEQQQRIAENLVFGKDDSAQTYGLGCILFGHDYLYDTARVTTHKVYSSAPRCVDDVYEIKTCEDCDFHEETWLYSEDIFCCD
;
A
#
# COMPACT_ATOMS: atom_id res chain seq x y z
N MET A 1 -25.16 -41.69 17.87
CA MET A 1 -25.57 -40.36 17.38
C MET A 1 -24.55 -39.24 17.70
N LYS A 2 -23.24 -39.53 17.77
CA LYS A 2 -22.20 -38.51 18.07
C LYS A 2 -21.43 -38.03 16.83
N LYS A 3 -21.52 -38.78 15.72
CA LYS A 3 -20.82 -38.46 14.45
C LYS A 3 -21.60 -37.47 13.56
N ALA A 4 -22.92 -37.38 13.72
CA ALA A 4 -23.76 -36.45 12.96
C ALA A 4 -23.69 -35.00 13.48
N LEU A 5 -23.35 -34.81 14.77
CA LEU A 5 -23.21 -33.47 15.36
C LEU A 5 -21.90 -32.79 14.93
N SER A 6 -20.83 -33.57 14.68
CA SER A 6 -19.53 -33.02 14.28
C SER A 6 -19.51 -32.48 12.84
N ILE A 7 -20.37 -33.00 11.98
CA ILE A 7 -20.41 -32.60 10.55
C ILE A 7 -21.17 -31.27 10.38
N LEU A 8 -22.12 -30.98 11.28
CA LEU A 8 -22.95 -29.78 11.24
C LEU A 8 -22.22 -28.53 11.74
N ILE A 9 -21.16 -28.71 12.54
CA ILE A 9 -20.33 -27.60 13.04
C ILE A 9 -19.28 -27.18 11.99
N CYS A 10 -18.73 -28.13 11.22
CA CYS A 10 -17.76 -27.82 10.18
C CYS A 10 -18.37 -27.09 8.97
N THR A 11 -19.66 -27.30 8.67
CA THR A 11 -20.34 -26.59 7.57
C THR A 11 -20.78 -25.18 7.92
N LEU A 12 -20.90 -24.84 9.22
CA LEU A 12 -21.28 -23.49 9.66
C LEU A 12 -20.11 -22.50 9.61
N ILE A 13 -18.87 -22.99 9.77
CA ILE A 13 -17.65 -22.16 9.80
C ILE A 13 -17.24 -21.72 8.39
N LEU A 14 -17.66 -22.45 7.35
CA LEU A 14 -17.32 -22.16 5.95
C LEU A 14 -18.13 -21.00 5.32
N MET A 15 -19.13 -20.46 6.03
CA MET A 15 -20.01 -19.37 5.55
C MET A 15 -19.53 -17.96 5.97
N THR A 16 -18.36 -17.83 6.59
CA THR A 16 -17.73 -16.52 6.85
C THR A 16 -16.65 -16.22 5.81
N THR A 17 -16.94 -16.48 4.54
CA THR A 17 -16.25 -15.83 3.43
C THR A 17 -16.64 -14.36 3.45
N ILE A 18 -15.78 -13.57 4.10
CA ILE A 18 -15.72 -12.12 4.03
C ILE A 18 -15.85 -11.72 2.56
N CYS A 19 -16.96 -11.08 2.21
CA CYS A 19 -17.05 -10.33 0.97
C CYS A 19 -16.07 -9.17 1.08
N VAL A 20 -14.83 -9.37 0.63
CA VAL A 20 -13.95 -8.26 0.28
C VAL A 20 -14.56 -7.68 -0.99
N VAL A 21 -15.34 -6.61 -0.84
CA VAL A 21 -15.73 -5.78 -1.98
C VAL A 21 -14.46 -5.10 -2.46
N ALA A 22 -13.78 -5.70 -3.43
CA ALA A 22 -12.75 -5.01 -4.19
C ALA A 22 -13.50 -4.01 -5.10
N SER A 23 -13.62 -2.77 -4.64
CA SER A 23 -13.93 -1.66 -5.52
C SER A 23 -12.70 -1.41 -6.39
N ALA A 24 -12.71 -1.95 -7.61
CA ALA A 24 -11.79 -1.55 -8.66
C ALA A 24 -12.24 -0.18 -9.18
N GLU A 25 -11.99 0.87 -8.40
CA GLU A 25 -12.23 2.24 -8.82
C GLU A 25 -10.98 2.72 -9.57
N ASN A 26 -11.14 2.86 -10.89
CA ASN A 26 -10.25 3.47 -11.88
C ASN A 26 -8.87 3.91 -11.35
N ALA A 27 -7.90 3.00 -11.37
CA ALA A 27 -6.50 3.36 -11.30
C ALA A 27 -6.15 4.22 -12.53
N SER A 28 -6.22 5.54 -12.39
CA SER A 28 -5.23 6.41 -13.02
C SER A 28 -3.87 5.80 -12.68
N GLY A 29 -3.07 5.41 -13.68
CA GLY A 29 -2.06 4.35 -13.58
C GLY A 29 -0.96 4.46 -12.51
N ASN A 30 -0.98 5.51 -11.69
CA ASN A 30 -0.06 5.78 -10.59
C ASN A 30 -0.78 6.12 -9.26
N THR A 31 -2.10 5.92 -9.17
CA THR A 31 -2.91 6.31 -8.00
C THR A 31 -3.62 5.11 -7.38
N TYR A 32 -3.48 4.98 -6.06
CA TYR A 32 -3.92 3.86 -5.27
C TYR A 32 -4.76 4.37 -4.10
N ASN A 33 -5.97 3.84 -3.92
CA ASN A 33 -6.85 4.25 -2.83
C ASN A 33 -6.99 3.14 -1.79
N PHE A 34 -6.93 3.52 -0.52
CA PHE A 34 -7.03 2.60 0.60
C PHE A 34 -8.02 3.11 1.63
N GLU A 35 -8.88 2.22 2.11
CA GLU A 35 -9.84 2.50 3.17
C GLU A 35 -9.44 1.71 4.42
N THR A 36 -9.25 2.40 5.54
CA THR A 36 -9.11 1.76 6.86
C THR A 36 -10.35 2.07 7.69
N LYS A 37 -10.44 1.47 8.89
CA LYS A 37 -11.53 1.80 9.81
C LYS A 37 -11.50 3.27 10.26
N ASP A 38 -10.33 3.89 10.22
CA ASP A 38 -10.07 5.17 10.86
C ASP A 38 -9.85 6.29 9.84
N ALA A 39 -9.44 5.98 8.60
CA ALA A 39 -9.13 6.96 7.58
C ALA A 39 -9.22 6.41 6.15
N HIS A 40 -9.38 7.33 5.19
CA HIS A 40 -9.22 7.06 3.76
C HIS A 40 -7.88 7.65 3.30
N TYR A 41 -7.15 6.91 2.49
CA TYR A 41 -5.83 7.29 1.99
C TYR A 41 -5.82 7.23 0.46
N THR A 42 -5.13 8.17 -0.16
CA THR A 42 -4.77 8.12 -1.57
C THR A 42 -3.25 8.19 -1.69
N VAL A 43 -2.64 7.22 -2.34
CA VAL A 43 -1.21 7.23 -2.66
C VAL A 43 -1.04 7.52 -4.15
N THR A 44 -0.26 8.53 -4.49
CA THR A 44 0.03 8.90 -5.89
C THR A 44 1.53 8.90 -6.14
N PHE A 45 1.97 8.23 -7.20
CA PHE A 45 3.35 8.28 -7.69
C PHE A 45 3.49 9.35 -8.76
N GLU A 46 4.48 10.24 -8.60
CA GLU A 46 4.74 11.34 -9.51
C GLU A 46 5.58 10.89 -10.74
N GLY A 47 6.41 9.85 -10.59
CA GLY A 47 7.19 9.25 -11.66
C GLY A 47 6.57 8.01 -12.30
N ASN A 48 7.31 7.44 -13.25
CA ASN A 48 6.95 6.23 -13.99
C ASN A 48 8.11 5.23 -14.06
N ASN A 49 9.07 5.34 -13.13
CA ASN A 49 10.24 4.48 -13.09
C ASN A 49 9.88 3.10 -12.52
N LEU A 50 8.85 3.03 -11.69
CA LEU A 50 8.40 1.81 -11.02
C LEU A 50 7.31 1.10 -11.83
N SER A 51 7.31 -0.24 -11.81
CA SER A 51 6.21 -1.04 -12.35
C SER A 51 4.95 -0.88 -11.49
N ALA A 52 3.77 -1.16 -12.06
CA ALA A 52 2.51 -1.08 -11.33
C ALA A 52 2.48 -2.02 -10.10
N GLU A 53 3.16 -3.18 -10.17
CA GLU A 53 3.28 -4.12 -9.06
C GLU A 53 4.24 -3.63 -7.96
N GLN A 54 5.26 -2.87 -8.32
CA GLN A 54 6.14 -2.22 -7.34
C GLN A 54 5.40 -1.08 -6.65
N GLN A 55 4.75 -0.21 -7.43
CA GLN A 55 3.94 0.89 -6.93
C GLN A 55 2.83 0.42 -5.98
N GLN A 56 2.07 -0.63 -6.35
CA GLN A 56 1.04 -1.21 -5.48
C GLN A 56 1.63 -1.65 -4.13
N ARG A 57 2.75 -2.39 -4.14
CA ARG A 57 3.38 -2.89 -2.91
C ARG A 57 3.92 -1.78 -2.02
N ILE A 58 4.55 -0.78 -2.61
CA ILE A 58 5.06 0.39 -1.89
C ILE A 58 3.90 1.20 -1.30
N ALA A 59 2.81 1.39 -2.06
CA ALA A 59 1.63 2.07 -1.57
C ALA A 59 0.97 1.35 -0.39
N GLU A 60 0.91 0.01 -0.41
CA GLU A 60 0.46 -0.80 0.72
C GLU A 60 1.37 -0.62 1.95
N ASN A 61 2.70 -0.65 1.76
CA ASN A 61 3.66 -0.46 2.85
C ASN A 61 3.56 0.92 3.49
N LEU A 62 3.39 1.97 2.68
CA LEU A 62 3.24 3.34 3.17
C LEU A 62 1.99 3.52 4.03
N VAL A 63 0.88 2.84 3.70
CA VAL A 63 -0.40 2.99 4.42
C VAL A 63 -0.52 2.04 5.62
N PHE A 64 -0.13 0.78 5.46
CA PHE A 64 -0.34 -0.26 6.48
C PHE A 64 0.92 -0.57 7.31
N GLY A 65 2.05 0.03 6.96
CA GLY A 65 3.36 -0.32 7.50
C GLY A 65 4.00 -1.46 6.73
N LYS A 66 5.33 -1.54 6.83
CA LYS A 66 6.14 -2.55 6.14
C LYS A 66 5.80 -3.95 6.66
N ASP A 67 5.54 -4.89 5.76
CA ASP A 67 5.55 -6.31 6.11
C ASP A 67 7.01 -6.68 6.47
N ASP A 68 7.22 -7.21 7.68
CA ASP A 68 8.51 -7.72 8.18
C ASP A 68 9.08 -8.90 7.34
N SER A 69 8.40 -9.26 6.24
CA SER A 69 8.94 -10.11 5.19
C SER A 69 10.40 -9.75 4.87
N ALA A 70 11.27 -10.77 4.95
CA ALA A 70 12.69 -10.59 4.69
C ALA A 70 12.91 -10.11 3.25
N GLN A 71 13.53 -8.94 3.07
CA GLN A 71 13.96 -8.48 1.77
C GLN A 71 14.97 -9.48 1.19
N THR A 72 14.64 -10.05 0.03
CA THR A 72 15.55 -10.98 -0.64
C THR A 72 16.53 -10.20 -1.50
N TYR A 73 17.83 -10.37 -1.22
CA TYR A 73 18.89 -9.82 -2.05
C TYR A 73 19.20 -10.85 -3.13
N GLY A 74 18.95 -10.48 -4.39
CA GLY A 74 19.26 -11.35 -5.53
C GLY A 74 20.77 -11.61 -5.64
N LEU A 75 21.16 -12.79 -6.16
CA LEU A 75 22.57 -13.11 -6.41
C LEU A 75 23.24 -12.08 -7.33
N GLY A 76 22.47 -11.46 -8.24
CA GLY A 76 22.93 -10.36 -9.09
C GLY A 76 23.42 -9.16 -8.29
N CYS A 77 22.62 -8.66 -7.33
CA CYS A 77 23.00 -7.52 -6.51
C CYS A 77 24.23 -7.80 -5.64
N ILE A 78 24.38 -9.03 -5.15
CA ILE A 78 25.54 -9.43 -4.34
C ILE A 78 26.84 -9.38 -5.17
N LEU A 79 26.76 -9.76 -6.45
CA LEU A 79 27.93 -9.89 -7.32
C LEU A 79 28.26 -8.61 -8.10
N PHE A 80 27.24 -7.83 -8.47
CA PHE A 80 27.39 -6.69 -9.38
C PHE A 80 27.02 -5.35 -8.75
N GLY A 81 26.52 -5.35 -7.50
CA GLY A 81 25.99 -4.16 -6.85
C GLY A 81 24.53 -3.91 -7.19
N HIS A 82 23.93 -2.94 -6.52
CA HIS A 82 22.54 -2.55 -6.77
C HIS A 82 22.48 -1.46 -7.82
N ASP A 83 21.63 -1.65 -8.83
CA ASP A 83 21.12 -0.54 -9.63
C ASP A 83 19.82 -0.01 -9.00
N TYR A 84 19.76 1.30 -8.77
CA TYR A 84 18.68 1.93 -8.01
C TYR A 84 17.88 2.89 -8.87
N LEU A 85 16.57 2.72 -8.83
CA LEU A 85 15.59 3.67 -9.32
C LEU A 85 15.06 4.53 -8.17
N TYR A 86 14.72 5.76 -8.52
CA TYR A 86 14.15 6.72 -7.60
C TYR A 86 12.79 7.19 -8.13
N ASP A 87 11.83 7.33 -7.24
CA ASP A 87 10.51 7.88 -7.51
C ASP A 87 10.04 8.73 -6.32
N THR A 88 8.95 9.46 -6.49
CA THR A 88 8.31 10.23 -5.42
C THR A 88 6.87 9.76 -5.27
N ALA A 89 6.51 9.42 -4.03
CA ALA A 89 5.16 9.04 -3.65
C ALA A 89 4.57 10.10 -2.71
N ARG A 90 3.31 10.42 -2.92
CA ARG A 90 2.51 11.32 -2.08
C ARG A 90 1.39 10.50 -1.44
N VAL A 91 1.32 10.51 -0.12
CA VAL A 91 0.28 9.86 0.68
C VAL A 91 -0.66 10.92 1.23
N THR A 92 -1.84 11.03 0.64
CA THR A 92 -2.91 11.92 1.10
C THR A 92 -3.76 11.19 2.14
N THR A 93 -3.74 11.65 3.39
CA THR A 93 -4.69 11.23 4.42
C THR A 93 -5.91 12.14 4.38
N HIS A 94 -7.09 11.56 4.14
CA HIS A 94 -8.32 12.32 3.96
C HIS A 94 -9.06 12.61 5.26
N LYS A 95 -9.68 13.80 5.35
CA LYS A 95 -10.53 14.24 6.46
C LYS A 95 -9.86 14.21 7.85
N VAL A 96 -8.55 14.48 7.89
CA VAL A 96 -7.77 14.68 9.12
C VAL A 96 -8.37 15.79 9.99
N TYR A 97 -8.81 16.88 9.36
CA TYR A 97 -9.42 18.03 10.07
C TYR A 97 -10.91 18.20 9.77
N SER A 98 -11.63 18.76 10.74
CA SER A 98 -13.08 19.03 10.65
C SER A 98 -13.42 20.25 9.79
N SER A 99 -12.47 21.17 9.60
CA SER A 99 -12.57 22.37 8.75
C SER A 99 -11.42 22.42 7.75
N ALA A 100 -11.59 23.14 6.65
CA ALA A 100 -10.55 23.27 5.63
C ALA A 100 -9.29 24.03 6.11
N PRO A 101 -8.08 23.65 5.66
CA PRO A 101 -7.73 22.45 4.87
C PRO A 101 -7.99 21.15 5.65
N ARG A 102 -8.53 20.11 4.97
CA ARG A 102 -9.07 18.90 5.62
C ARG A 102 -8.19 17.66 5.46
N CYS A 103 -7.22 17.66 4.56
CA CYS A 103 -6.32 16.53 4.33
C CYS A 103 -4.89 16.94 4.63
N VAL A 104 -4.05 15.93 4.79
CA VAL A 104 -2.60 16.07 4.94
C VAL A 104 -1.94 15.22 3.86
N ASP A 105 -0.98 15.80 3.15
CA ASP A 105 -0.10 15.09 2.23
C ASP A 105 1.24 14.83 2.92
N ASP A 106 1.64 13.57 2.99
CA ASP A 106 3.00 13.17 3.34
C ASP A 106 3.74 12.75 2.07
N VAL A 107 4.89 13.36 1.81
CA VAL A 107 5.67 13.13 0.60
C VAL A 107 6.93 12.33 0.92
N TYR A 108 7.18 11.29 0.13
CA TYR A 108 8.25 10.33 0.31
C TYR A 108 9.10 10.22 -0.96
N GLU A 109 10.42 10.16 -0.77
CA GLU A 109 11.32 9.63 -1.78
C GLU A 109 11.34 8.10 -1.68
N ILE A 110 11.18 7.44 -2.82
CA ILE A 110 11.18 6.01 -2.95
C ILE A 110 12.46 5.59 -3.67
N LYS A 111 13.22 4.69 -3.05
CA LYS A 111 14.42 4.10 -3.63
C LYS A 111 14.21 2.60 -3.77
N THR A 112 14.26 2.09 -4.99
CA THR A 112 14.01 0.68 -5.30
C THR A 112 15.15 0.11 -6.12
N CYS A 113 15.54 -1.15 -5.88
CA CYS A 113 16.49 -1.83 -6.76
C CYS A 113 15.78 -2.43 -7.97
N GLU A 114 16.36 -2.32 -9.17
CA GLU A 114 15.79 -2.93 -10.38
C GLU A 114 15.83 -4.47 -10.34
N ASP A 115 16.85 -5.02 -9.69
CA ASP A 115 17.20 -6.44 -9.78
C ASP A 115 16.75 -7.28 -8.56
N CYS A 116 16.27 -6.65 -7.48
CA CYS A 116 15.81 -7.38 -6.29
C CYS A 116 14.71 -6.63 -5.52
N ASP A 117 14.13 -7.28 -4.51
CA ASP A 117 12.99 -6.74 -3.74
C ASP A 117 13.39 -5.63 -2.75
N PHE A 118 14.61 -5.09 -2.86
CA PHE A 118 15.05 -4.00 -2.00
C PHE A 118 14.29 -2.73 -2.36
N HIS A 119 13.63 -2.15 -1.36
CA HIS A 119 13.15 -0.78 -1.41
C HIS A 119 13.28 -0.11 -0.04
N GLU A 120 13.40 1.21 -0.10
CA GLU A 120 13.51 2.12 1.03
C GLU A 120 12.63 3.35 0.76
N GLU A 121 11.94 3.81 1.81
CA GLU A 121 11.04 4.94 1.78
C GLU A 121 11.63 6.01 2.73
N THR A 122 11.88 7.21 2.21
CA THR A 122 12.39 8.32 3.00
C THR A 122 11.36 9.43 3.03
N TRP A 123 10.82 9.73 4.21
CA TRP A 123 9.93 10.88 4.38
C TRP A 123 10.68 12.19 4.10
N LEU A 124 10.08 13.06 3.28
CA LEU A 124 10.65 14.34 2.89
C LEU A 124 10.00 15.49 3.66
N TYR A 125 8.68 15.62 3.55
CA TYR A 125 7.90 16.68 4.19
C TYR A 125 6.41 16.30 4.28
N SER A 126 5.66 17.14 4.99
CA SER A 126 4.22 17.04 5.16
C SER A 126 3.58 18.41 4.94
N GLU A 127 2.39 18.46 4.34
CA GLU A 127 1.64 19.70 4.11
C GLU A 127 0.11 19.52 4.26
N ASP A 128 -0.56 20.54 4.81
CA ASP A 128 -2.03 20.58 4.90
C ASP A 128 -2.62 21.04 3.56
N ILE A 129 -3.56 20.26 3.00
CA ILE A 129 -4.16 20.56 1.69
C ILE A 129 -5.68 20.71 1.75
N PHE A 130 -6.20 21.51 0.83
CA PHE A 130 -7.64 21.62 0.58
C PHE A 130 -8.11 20.41 -0.23
N CYS A 131 -9.16 19.75 0.24
CA CYS A 131 -9.70 18.51 -0.30
C CYS A 131 -11.09 18.24 0.30
N CYS A 132 -11.74 17.16 -0.15
CA CYS A 132 -12.97 16.61 0.46
C CYS A 132 -14.13 17.62 0.55
N ASP A 133 -14.34 18.38 -0.53
CA ASP A 133 -15.46 19.33 -0.69
C ASP A 133 -16.84 18.66 -0.57
#